data_AF-A0AA35MCS0-F1
#
_entry.id   AF-A0AA35MCS0-F1
#
_cell.length_a   1.000
_cell.length_b   1.000
_cell.length_c   1.000
_cell.angle_alpha   90.00
_cell.angle_beta   90.00
_cell.angle_gamma   90.00
#
_symmetry.space_group_name_H-M   'P 1'
#
loop_
_entity.id
_entity.type
_entity.pdbx_description
1 polymer ?
#
loop_
_entity_poly.entity_id
_entity_poly.type
_entity_poly.pdbx_seq_one_letter_code
_entity_poly.pdbx_strand_id
1 'polypeptide(L)'
;MSMPYLVKAGDVLVSDIGQSPKGKLAVSPNHPEDTYQDNESRPRQSTNSERKQTTTWSIAVQSYRYARDFYWGYDTLLIKLPGAMMENIEVEIADLNIMPLQYAPKETHEHLRNRGETFWKCRKRRLVSYEQERKDGTHARGVVDFSTYIELHPYKQPIMRGSDVSTMVKDLPNGDIPPEAPGNHLFPSEIPGLDVRSKKWIDLKTDRIRDLESEMATDLIGNKGNGLIMLLYGPPGTGKTFTAESVAEIAKKPLYAVTCGDIGTKPEQVEKYLQSVFYLGKIWNCVVLLDEAEVFLEHAP
;
A
#
# COMPACT_ATOMS: atom_id res chain seq x y z
N MET A 1 -28.53 9.22 22.06
CA MET A 1 -27.58 10.32 21.76
C MET A 1 -28.04 10.95 20.45
N SER A 2 -28.05 12.28 20.30
CA SER A 2 -28.47 12.91 19.04
C SER A 2 -27.27 13.18 18.11
N MET A 3 -27.54 13.25 16.81
CA MET A 3 -26.50 13.34 15.77
C MET A 3 -25.45 14.43 15.99
N PRO A 4 -25.79 15.68 16.35
CA PRO A 4 -24.77 16.72 16.57
C PRO A 4 -23.71 16.40 17.64
N TYR A 5 -23.98 15.43 18.51
CA TYR A 5 -23.09 15.04 19.60
C TYR A 5 -22.47 13.65 19.40
N LEU A 6 -22.71 13.01 18.25
CA LEU A 6 -22.18 11.69 17.94
C LEU A 6 -20.66 11.71 17.77
N VAL A 7 -20.12 12.77 17.15
CA VAL A 7 -18.69 12.90 16.86
C VAL A 7 -18.13 14.19 17.45
N LYS A 8 -17.00 14.07 18.14
CA LYS A 8 -16.21 15.19 18.66
C LYS A 8 -14.86 15.25 17.95
N ALA A 9 -14.25 16.44 17.93
CA ALA A 9 -12.87 16.59 17.51
C ALA A 9 -11.96 15.73 18.42
N GLY A 10 -11.05 14.97 17.81
CA GLY A 10 -10.19 14.00 18.49
C GLY A 10 -10.72 12.56 18.48
N ASP A 11 -11.97 12.32 18.09
CA ASP A 11 -12.48 10.96 17.94
C ASP A 11 -11.85 10.27 16.72
N VAL A 12 -11.48 9.00 16.88
CA VAL A 12 -11.14 8.16 15.72
C VAL A 12 -12.43 7.65 15.12
N LEU A 13 -12.67 7.92 13.84
CA LEU A 13 -13.77 7.41 13.06
C LEU A 13 -13.31 6.21 12.23
N VAL A 14 -14.18 5.23 12.10
CA VAL A 14 -13.94 4.05 11.26
C VAL A 14 -14.96 3.96 10.14
N SER A 15 -14.46 3.70 8.93
CA SER A 15 -15.26 3.32 7.76
C SER A 15 -14.86 1.93 7.26
N ASP A 16 -15.64 1.36 6.31
CA ASP A 16 -15.35 0.08 5.64
C ASP A 16 -15.22 -1.11 6.61
N ILE A 17 -16.01 -1.11 7.69
CA ILE A 17 -16.04 -2.17 8.71
C ILE A 17 -16.44 -3.51 8.06
N GLY A 18 -15.74 -4.59 8.43
CA GLY A 18 -15.96 -5.93 7.87
C GLY A 18 -15.25 -6.22 6.54
N GLN A 19 -14.58 -5.24 5.92
CA GLN A 19 -13.73 -5.46 4.75
C GLN A 19 -12.26 -5.12 5.03
N SER A 20 -11.92 -3.83 5.03
CA SER A 20 -10.60 -3.31 5.35
C SER A 20 -10.81 -1.99 6.07
N PRO A 21 -11.12 -2.05 7.38
CA PRO A 21 -11.57 -0.89 8.14
C PRO A 21 -10.53 0.23 8.06
N LYS A 22 -10.95 1.50 7.96
CA LYS A 22 -10.02 2.64 7.87
C LYS A 22 -10.25 3.60 9.02
N GLY A 23 -9.21 3.86 9.81
CA GLY A 23 -9.24 4.86 10.88
C GLY A 23 -8.87 6.24 10.36
N LYS A 24 -9.67 7.24 10.69
CA LYS A 24 -9.38 8.66 10.46
C LYS A 24 -9.72 9.48 11.71
N LEU A 25 -8.91 10.47 12.05
CA LEU A 25 -9.11 11.31 13.22
C LEU A 25 -10.02 12.49 12.86
N ALA A 26 -11.10 12.68 13.60
CA ALA A 26 -11.98 13.83 13.43
C ALA A 26 -11.26 15.11 13.87
N VAL A 27 -11.21 16.12 12.98
CA VAL A 27 -10.65 17.45 13.31
C VAL A 27 -11.74 18.45 13.68
N SER A 28 -13.01 18.11 13.42
CA SER A 28 -14.18 18.90 13.79
C SER A 28 -15.33 17.99 14.24
N PRO A 29 -16.33 18.53 14.96
CA PRO A 29 -17.62 17.87 15.11
C PRO A 29 -18.31 17.66 13.74
N ASN A 30 -19.28 16.76 13.71
CA ASN A 30 -20.14 16.57 12.54
C ASN A 30 -21.16 17.71 12.40
N HIS A 31 -21.41 18.13 11.16
CA HIS A 31 -22.41 19.17 10.85
C HIS A 31 -23.33 18.70 9.70
N PRO A 32 -24.59 19.16 9.66
CA PRO A 32 -25.51 18.76 8.61
C PRO A 32 -25.03 19.35 7.27
N GLU A 33 -25.19 18.56 6.21
CA GLU A 33 -24.92 19.01 4.84
C GLU A 33 -26.25 19.14 4.09
N ASP A 34 -26.56 20.33 3.56
CA ASP A 34 -27.78 20.58 2.80
C ASP A 34 -27.75 19.77 1.50
N THR A 35 -28.43 18.62 1.49
CA THR A 35 -28.42 17.73 0.33
C THR A 35 -29.45 18.19 -0.71
N TYR A 36 -29.09 19.16 -1.55
CA TYR A 36 -29.84 19.44 -2.79
C TYR A 36 -29.35 18.51 -3.90
N GLN A 37 -30.16 17.51 -4.27
CA GLN A 37 -29.95 16.74 -5.50
C GLN A 37 -30.61 17.46 -6.68
N ASP A 38 -29.85 18.24 -7.45
CA ASP A 38 -30.23 18.58 -8.82
C ASP A 38 -29.77 17.48 -9.78
N ASN A 39 -30.72 17.00 -10.60
CA ASN A 39 -30.52 15.97 -11.63
C ASN A 39 -29.91 16.58 -12.89
N GLU A 40 -29.06 15.83 -13.61
CA GLU A 40 -29.17 15.47 -15.05
C GLU A 40 -27.84 14.88 -15.52
N SER A 41 -27.75 13.60 -15.91
CA SER A 41 -28.00 13.21 -17.31
C SER A 41 -28.19 11.69 -17.43
N ARG A 42 -29.43 11.20 -17.54
CA ARG A 42 -29.75 9.93 -18.21
C ARG A 42 -31.23 9.88 -18.59
N PRO A 43 -31.60 9.35 -19.78
CA PRO A 43 -32.98 9.42 -20.25
C PRO A 43 -33.90 8.47 -19.48
N ARG A 44 -35.15 8.90 -19.34
CA ARG A 44 -36.27 8.23 -18.68
C ARG A 44 -36.45 6.79 -19.16
N GLN A 45 -36.33 5.85 -18.24
CA GLN A 45 -37.17 4.65 -18.25
C GLN A 45 -37.87 4.53 -16.89
N SER A 46 -39.18 4.35 -17.00
CA SER A 46 -40.14 4.29 -15.92
C SER A 46 -39.95 3.02 -15.07
N THR A 47 -39.57 3.20 -13.82
CA THR A 47 -40.10 2.42 -12.70
C THR A 47 -40.25 3.36 -11.51
N ASN A 48 -41.43 3.35 -10.89
CA ASN A 48 -41.71 4.02 -9.63
C ASN A 48 -40.75 3.48 -8.57
N SER A 49 -39.62 4.18 -8.36
CA SER A 49 -38.80 4.02 -7.17
C SER A 49 -38.98 5.31 -6.38
N GLU A 50 -39.59 5.20 -5.20
CA GLU A 50 -39.64 6.28 -4.23
C GLU A 50 -38.22 6.82 -4.04
N ARG A 51 -37.99 8.08 -4.39
CA ARG A 51 -36.70 8.75 -4.22
C ARG A 51 -36.44 8.86 -2.72
N LYS A 52 -35.69 7.90 -2.16
CA LYS A 52 -35.22 7.93 -0.78
C LYS A 52 -34.22 9.08 -0.63
N GLN A 53 -34.67 10.23 -0.13
CA GLN A 53 -33.75 11.28 0.32
C GLN A 53 -32.95 10.75 1.52
N THR A 54 -31.64 10.99 1.54
CA THR A 54 -30.73 10.54 2.60
C THR A 54 -30.20 11.77 3.31
N THR A 55 -30.43 11.87 4.62
CA THR A 55 -29.82 12.92 5.43
C THR A 55 -28.34 12.59 5.63
N THR A 56 -27.47 13.53 5.27
CA THR A 56 -26.02 13.34 5.32
C THR A 56 -25.38 14.35 6.27
N TRP A 57 -24.40 13.90 7.04
CA TRP A 57 -23.60 14.73 7.93
C TRP A 57 -22.14 14.67 7.51
N SER A 58 -21.53 15.85 7.40
CA SER A 58 -20.15 16.03 6.97
C SER A 58 -19.20 16.17 8.16
N ILE A 59 -18.02 15.57 8.04
CA ILE A 59 -16.97 15.59 9.06
C ILE A 59 -15.62 15.78 8.40
N ALA A 60 -14.91 16.83 8.80
CA ALA A 60 -13.51 16.99 8.43
C ALA A 60 -12.65 16.02 9.25
N VAL A 61 -11.78 15.28 8.57
CA VAL A 61 -10.91 14.28 9.20
C VAL A 61 -9.48 14.36 8.68
N GLN A 62 -8.56 13.78 9.43
CA GLN A 62 -7.17 13.59 9.00
C GLN A 62 -6.67 12.17 9.25
N SER A 63 -5.73 11.70 8.43
CA SER A 63 -5.06 10.41 8.60
C SER A 63 -3.62 10.48 8.09
N TYR A 64 -2.79 9.51 8.46
CA TYR A 64 -1.42 9.47 7.97
C TYR A 64 -1.37 9.15 6.48
N ARG A 65 -0.43 9.80 5.83
CA ARG A 65 0.05 9.50 4.48
C ARG A 65 1.57 9.36 4.57
N TYR A 66 2.19 8.61 3.66
CA TYR A 66 3.64 8.37 3.73
C TYR A 66 4.31 8.48 2.36
N ALA A 67 5.36 9.29 2.29
CA ALA A 67 6.13 9.58 1.09
C ALA A 67 7.59 9.85 1.47
N ARG A 68 8.32 8.81 1.91
CA ARG A 68 9.64 8.88 2.61
C ARG A 68 9.58 9.47 4.01
N ASP A 69 8.63 10.35 4.25
CA ASP A 69 8.25 10.81 5.58
C ASP A 69 6.73 10.81 5.73
N PHE A 70 6.25 10.85 6.97
CA PHE A 70 4.83 10.98 7.24
C PHE A 70 4.34 12.41 7.00
N TYR A 71 3.07 12.51 6.62
CA TYR A 71 2.35 13.78 6.57
C TYR A 71 0.87 13.54 6.86
N TRP A 72 0.18 14.61 7.23
CA TRP A 72 -1.28 14.59 7.40
C TRP A 72 -1.95 14.69 6.02
N GLY A 73 -2.84 13.75 5.73
CA GLY A 73 -3.82 13.89 4.66
C GLY A 73 -5.16 14.29 5.25
N TYR A 74 -5.79 15.31 4.67
CA TYR A 74 -7.11 15.80 5.08
C TYR A 74 -8.17 15.29 4.10
N ASP A 75 -9.28 14.83 4.63
CA ASP A 75 -10.43 14.35 3.85
C ASP A 75 -11.74 14.80 4.54
N THR A 76 -12.86 14.66 3.81
CA THR A 76 -14.21 14.80 4.38
C THR A 76 -14.90 13.45 4.35
N LEU A 77 -15.47 13.05 5.49
CA LEU A 77 -16.31 11.86 5.64
C LEU A 77 -17.78 12.25 5.73
N LEU A 78 -18.64 11.39 5.16
CA LEU A 78 -20.08 11.59 5.10
C LEU A 78 -20.80 10.47 5.86
N ILE A 79 -21.39 10.78 7.02
CA ILE A 79 -22.29 9.86 7.72
C ILE A 79 -23.64 9.92 7.02
N LYS A 80 -24.12 8.77 6.57
CA LYS A 80 -25.41 8.62 5.87
C LYS A 80 -26.42 7.99 6.82
N LEU A 81 -27.53 8.69 7.04
CA LEU A 81 -28.64 8.15 7.83
C LEU A 81 -29.68 7.50 6.91
N PRO A 82 -30.08 6.24 7.19
CA PRO A 82 -31.19 5.62 6.48
C PRO A 82 -32.50 6.31 6.88
N GLY A 83 -33.30 6.70 5.89
CA GLY A 83 -34.64 7.25 6.09
C GLY A 83 -34.74 8.74 5.78
N ALA A 84 -35.55 9.07 4.77
CA ALA A 84 -35.89 10.43 4.41
C ALA A 84 -36.83 11.03 5.47
N MET A 85 -36.52 12.25 5.93
CA MET A 85 -37.51 13.24 6.38
C MET A 85 -38.42 12.87 7.59
N MET A 86 -38.17 11.81 8.37
CA MET A 86 -38.91 11.64 9.63
C MET A 86 -38.17 12.32 10.77
N GLU A 87 -38.86 13.24 11.46
CA GLU A 87 -38.40 13.73 12.76
C GLU A 87 -38.31 12.54 13.73
N ASN A 88 -37.18 12.41 14.43
CA ASN A 88 -36.91 11.40 15.48
C ASN A 88 -36.74 9.94 15.02
N ILE A 89 -36.03 9.69 13.91
CA ILE A 89 -35.57 8.32 13.59
C ILE A 89 -34.47 7.90 14.57
N GLU A 90 -34.65 6.75 15.21
CA GLU A 90 -33.59 6.06 15.95
C GLU A 90 -32.86 5.10 15.01
N VAL A 91 -31.53 5.20 14.97
CA VAL A 91 -30.64 4.36 14.15
C VAL A 91 -29.60 3.74 15.08
N GLU A 92 -29.36 2.44 14.96
CA GLU A 92 -28.27 1.80 15.66
C GLU A 92 -26.93 2.32 15.12
N ILE A 93 -26.00 2.71 16.01
CA ILE A 93 -24.69 3.23 15.58
C ILE A 93 -23.96 2.19 14.71
N ALA A 94 -24.16 0.89 15.00
CA ALA A 94 -23.58 -0.22 14.23
C ALA A 94 -24.03 -0.28 12.76
N ASP A 95 -25.20 0.29 12.44
CA ASP A 95 -25.72 0.34 11.06
C ASP A 95 -25.20 1.54 10.27
N LEU A 96 -24.44 2.45 10.91
CA LEU A 96 -23.85 3.59 10.24
C LEU A 96 -22.69 3.15 9.35
N ASN A 97 -22.58 3.78 8.17
CA ASN A 97 -21.45 3.58 7.28
C ASN A 97 -20.12 4.06 7.87
N ILE A 98 -20.18 4.97 8.85
CA ILE A 98 -19.05 5.55 9.57
C ILE A 98 -19.47 5.74 11.02
N MET A 99 -18.61 5.32 11.96
CA MET A 99 -18.89 5.42 13.39
C MET A 99 -17.63 5.74 14.19
N PRO A 100 -17.75 6.36 15.39
CA PRO A 100 -16.64 6.45 16.32
C PRO A 100 -16.11 5.07 16.71
N LEU A 101 -14.79 4.92 16.70
CA LEU A 101 -14.06 3.68 16.98
C LEU A 101 -14.48 3.08 18.34
N GLN A 102 -14.79 3.90 19.34
CA GLN A 102 -15.26 3.42 20.66
C GLN A 102 -16.54 2.57 20.61
N TYR A 103 -17.33 2.68 19.54
CA TYR A 103 -18.53 1.88 19.30
C TYR A 103 -18.31 0.72 18.31
N ALA A 104 -17.11 0.62 17.72
CA ALA A 104 -16.79 -0.43 16.77
C ALA A 104 -16.46 -1.76 17.49
N PRO A 105 -16.59 -2.91 16.80
CA PRO A 105 -16.19 -4.21 17.35
C PRO A 105 -14.71 -4.23 17.75
N LYS A 106 -14.36 -5.02 18.78
CA LYS A 106 -12.96 -5.17 19.24
C LYS A 106 -12.00 -5.60 18.13
N GLU A 107 -12.45 -6.48 17.23
CA GLU A 107 -11.70 -6.92 16.06
C GLU A 107 -11.26 -5.75 15.17
N THR A 108 -12.08 -4.69 15.08
CA THR A 108 -11.75 -3.48 14.31
C THR A 108 -10.59 -2.71 14.94
N HIS A 109 -10.54 -2.63 16.27
CA HIS A 109 -9.42 -2.02 16.99
C HIS A 109 -8.12 -2.78 16.73
N GLU A 110 -8.17 -4.12 16.88
CA GLU A 110 -7.00 -4.97 16.65
C GLU A 110 -6.53 -4.90 15.20
N HIS A 111 -7.45 -4.90 14.25
CA HIS A 111 -7.14 -4.77 12.82
C HIS A 111 -6.39 -3.46 12.52
N LEU A 112 -6.90 -2.33 12.99
CA LEU A 112 -6.25 -1.03 12.79
C LEU A 112 -4.88 -0.96 13.48
N ARG A 113 -4.76 -1.52 14.70
CA ARG A 113 -3.49 -1.58 15.43
C ARG A 113 -2.45 -2.42 14.70
N ASN A 114 -2.81 -3.64 14.30
CA ASN A 114 -1.94 -4.56 13.59
C ASN A 114 -1.47 -3.97 12.25
N ARG A 115 -2.37 -3.27 11.54
CA ARG A 115 -2.00 -2.51 10.34
C ARG A 115 -0.98 -1.44 10.64
N GLY A 116 -1.20 -0.63 11.68
CA GLY A 116 -0.26 0.42 12.09
C GLY A 116 1.13 -0.13 12.37
N GLU A 117 1.22 -1.23 13.13
CA GLU A 117 2.48 -1.93 13.41
C GLU A 117 3.15 -2.45 12.13
N THR A 118 2.38 -3.06 11.24
CA THR A 118 2.88 -3.62 9.97
C THR A 118 3.41 -2.54 9.04
N PHE A 119 2.64 -1.45 8.89
CA PHE A 119 3.05 -0.30 8.09
C PHE A 119 4.31 0.35 8.67
N TRP A 120 4.37 0.50 10.00
CA TRP A 120 5.52 1.07 10.69
C TRP A 120 6.81 0.30 10.40
N LYS A 121 6.75 -1.04 10.46
CA LYS A 121 7.88 -1.92 10.10
C LYS A 121 8.29 -1.75 8.64
N CYS A 122 7.33 -1.60 7.73
CA CYS A 122 7.55 -1.49 6.29
C CYS A 122 8.01 -0.08 5.84
N ARG A 123 8.06 0.88 6.77
CA ARG A 123 8.64 2.20 6.53
C ARG A 123 10.12 2.13 6.13
N LYS A 124 10.83 1.17 6.73
CA LYS A 124 12.17 0.77 6.34
C LYS A 124 12.06 -0.35 5.30
N ARG A 125 13.03 -0.39 4.38
CA ARG A 125 13.10 -1.43 3.34
C ARG A 125 12.96 -2.83 3.96
N ARG A 126 12.01 -3.61 3.47
CA ARG A 126 11.72 -4.94 4.00
C ARG A 126 11.28 -5.90 2.89
N LEU A 127 11.80 -7.12 2.93
CA LEU A 127 11.26 -8.24 2.17
C LEU A 127 10.07 -8.82 2.96
N VAL A 128 8.93 -8.95 2.30
CA VAL A 128 7.67 -9.39 2.91
C VAL A 128 7.07 -10.56 2.13
N SER A 129 6.37 -11.44 2.83
CA SER A 129 5.40 -12.33 2.20
C SER A 129 4.05 -11.62 2.13
N TYR A 130 3.32 -11.86 1.06
CA TYR A 130 2.05 -11.22 0.77
C TYR A 130 1.01 -12.28 0.47
N GLU A 131 -0.07 -12.25 1.25
CA GLU A 131 -1.17 -13.17 1.15
C GLU A 131 -2.04 -12.81 -0.07
N GLN A 132 -1.69 -13.41 -1.20
CA GLN A 132 -2.46 -13.37 -2.44
C GLN A 132 -2.83 -14.80 -2.79
N GLU A 133 -4.12 -15.06 -3.05
CA GLU A 133 -4.57 -16.36 -3.55
C GLU A 133 -3.93 -16.62 -4.92
N ARG A 134 -2.81 -17.34 -4.90
CA ARG A 134 -2.19 -17.88 -6.11
C ARG A 134 -2.77 -19.26 -6.38
N LYS A 135 -2.91 -19.60 -7.66
CA LYS A 135 -3.39 -20.92 -8.11
C LYS A 135 -2.52 -22.07 -7.60
N ASP A 136 -1.27 -21.79 -7.23
CA ASP A 136 -0.29 -22.75 -6.73
C ASP A 136 -0.27 -22.86 -5.18
N GLY A 137 -1.13 -22.11 -4.47
CA GLY A 137 -1.19 -22.11 -3.00
C GLY A 137 -0.02 -21.40 -2.31
N THR A 138 0.92 -20.81 -3.06
CA THR A 138 2.08 -20.11 -2.49
C THR A 138 1.77 -18.65 -2.22
N HIS A 139 2.33 -18.08 -1.14
CA HIS A 139 2.26 -16.65 -0.90
C HIS A 139 3.15 -15.88 -1.89
N ALA A 140 2.70 -14.72 -2.33
CA ALA A 140 3.54 -13.82 -3.10
C ALA A 140 4.69 -13.29 -2.24
N ARG A 141 5.84 -13.02 -2.86
CA ARG A 141 6.96 -12.32 -2.21
C ARG A 141 7.00 -10.91 -2.78
N GLY A 142 7.03 -9.94 -1.87
CA GLY A 142 7.08 -8.53 -2.21
C GLY A 142 8.26 -7.85 -1.51
N VAL A 143 8.82 -6.82 -2.13
CA VAL A 143 9.75 -5.90 -1.45
C VAL A 143 9.04 -4.58 -1.26
N VAL A 144 8.94 -4.13 -0.01
CA VAL A 144 8.50 -2.77 0.31
C VAL A 144 9.72 -1.89 0.46
N ASP A 145 9.85 -0.90 -0.42
CA ASP A 145 10.95 0.07 -0.43
C ASP A 145 10.47 1.40 -1.02
N PHE A 146 10.00 2.28 -0.14
CA PHE A 146 9.49 3.60 -0.54
C PHE A 146 10.54 4.51 -1.16
N SER A 147 11.78 4.45 -0.70
CA SER A 147 12.86 5.29 -1.23
C SER A 147 13.07 4.96 -2.70
N THR A 148 13.22 3.67 -3.01
CA THR A 148 13.36 3.16 -4.37
C THR A 148 12.10 3.40 -5.21
N TYR A 149 10.90 3.21 -4.65
CA TYR A 149 9.65 3.48 -5.37
C TYR A 149 9.58 4.94 -5.87
N ILE A 150 9.87 5.91 -5.00
CA ILE A 150 9.81 7.34 -5.35
C ILE A 150 10.89 7.69 -6.38
N GLU A 151 12.10 7.12 -6.28
CA GLU A 151 13.17 7.34 -7.26
C GLU A 151 12.81 6.83 -8.65
N LEU A 152 12.17 5.66 -8.73
CA LEU A 152 11.74 5.06 -10.00
C LEU A 152 10.45 5.67 -10.55
N HIS A 153 9.67 6.38 -9.73
CA HIS A 153 8.42 7.02 -10.14
C HIS A 153 8.36 8.51 -9.74
N PRO A 154 9.30 9.35 -10.21
CA PRO A 154 9.38 10.75 -9.80
C PRO A 154 8.14 11.57 -10.20
N TYR A 155 7.40 11.12 -11.24
CA TYR A 155 6.18 11.75 -11.72
C TYR A 155 4.89 11.14 -11.12
N LYS A 156 4.94 9.93 -10.55
CA LYS A 156 3.83 9.44 -9.73
C LYS A 156 4.02 10.05 -8.36
N GLN A 157 3.53 11.28 -8.19
CA GLN A 157 3.38 11.79 -6.85
C GLN A 157 2.59 10.77 -6.02
N PRO A 158 3.00 10.50 -4.77
CA PRO A 158 2.26 9.62 -3.89
C PRO A 158 0.91 10.27 -3.62
N ILE A 159 -0.11 9.91 -4.40
CA ILE A 159 -1.54 10.18 -4.18
C ILE A 159 -1.76 11.58 -3.58
N MET A 160 -1.25 12.63 -4.25
CA MET A 160 -1.52 14.01 -3.87
C MET A 160 -2.74 14.50 -4.65
N ARG A 161 -3.92 14.00 -4.27
CA ARG A 161 -5.14 14.77 -4.44
C ARG A 161 -5.31 15.63 -3.19
N GLY A 162 -5.05 16.94 -3.32
CA GLY A 162 -5.75 17.94 -2.52
C GLY A 162 -5.10 18.51 -1.27
N SER A 163 -3.78 18.48 -1.06
CA SER A 163 -3.19 19.31 0.01
C SER A 163 -1.79 19.83 -0.31
N ASP A 164 -1.60 21.12 -0.03
CA ASP A 164 -0.35 21.86 -0.17
C ASP A 164 0.68 21.37 0.85
N VAL A 165 1.89 21.03 0.39
CA VAL A 165 2.99 20.51 1.23
C VAL A 165 3.53 21.59 2.19
N SER A 166 3.09 22.85 2.06
CA SER A 166 3.59 23.98 2.85
C SER A 166 3.05 24.06 4.29
N THR A 167 2.08 23.22 4.68
CA THR A 167 1.43 23.26 6.02
C THR A 167 1.93 22.20 7.01
N MET A 168 3.13 21.63 6.83
CA MET A 168 3.61 20.49 7.64
C MET A 168 3.62 20.79 9.15
N VAL A 169 2.83 20.01 9.90
CA VAL A 169 2.68 20.07 11.36
C VAL A 169 3.80 19.27 12.03
N LYS A 170 4.32 19.78 13.16
CA LYS A 170 5.46 19.22 13.92
C LYS A 170 5.21 17.88 14.64
N ASP A 171 3.97 17.40 14.70
CA ASP A 171 3.56 16.20 15.45
C ASP A 171 3.31 14.98 14.55
N LEU A 172 4.16 14.79 13.55
CA LEU A 172 4.14 13.60 12.72
C LEU A 172 5.04 12.51 13.34
N PRO A 173 4.70 11.22 13.19
CA PRO A 173 5.49 10.14 13.74
C PRO A 173 6.93 10.13 13.21
N ASN A 174 7.85 10.70 14.00
CA ASN A 174 9.26 10.79 13.66
C ASN A 174 10.08 9.93 14.62
N GLY A 175 11.11 9.24 14.12
CA GLY A 175 11.97 8.35 14.90
C GLY A 175 11.65 6.86 14.71
N ASP A 176 12.14 6.02 15.62
CA ASP A 176 12.01 4.55 15.52
C ASP A 176 10.83 3.96 16.29
N ILE A 177 10.22 4.75 17.18
CA ILE A 177 9.10 4.34 18.03
C ILE A 177 7.77 4.55 17.29
N PRO A 178 6.93 3.52 17.13
CA PRO A 178 5.62 3.69 16.51
C PRO A 178 4.73 4.62 17.34
N PRO A 179 3.84 5.41 16.71
CA PRO A 179 2.92 6.28 17.44
C PRO A 179 1.97 5.44 18.29
N GLU A 180 1.61 5.94 19.46
CA GLU A 180 0.60 5.32 20.32
C GLU A 180 -0.83 5.64 19.83
N ALA A 181 -1.84 5.11 20.51
CA ALA A 181 -3.23 5.47 20.23
C ALA A 181 -3.47 6.97 20.55
N PRO A 182 -4.23 7.70 19.70
CA PRO A 182 -5.00 7.21 18.56
C PRO A 182 -4.20 7.05 17.25
N GLY A 183 -2.95 7.52 17.19
CA GLY A 183 -2.13 7.56 15.98
C GLY A 183 -1.89 6.20 15.32
N ASN A 184 -1.68 5.13 16.09
CA ASN A 184 -1.53 3.76 15.55
C ASN A 184 -2.74 3.26 14.72
N HIS A 185 -3.91 3.89 14.83
CA HIS A 185 -5.10 3.52 14.06
C HIS A 185 -5.23 4.26 12.72
N LEU A 186 -4.36 5.26 12.45
CA LEU A 186 -4.53 6.22 11.35
C LEU A 186 -3.71 5.89 10.10
N PHE A 187 -3.13 4.69 10.03
CA PHE A 187 -2.22 4.29 8.96
C PHE A 187 -2.95 3.90 7.66
N PRO A 188 -2.33 4.14 6.49
CA PRO A 188 -2.88 3.73 5.20
C PRO A 188 -3.12 2.22 5.10
N SER A 189 -4.22 1.84 4.44
CA SER A 189 -4.57 0.44 4.15
C SER A 189 -3.72 -0.21 3.06
N GLU A 190 -2.95 0.59 2.33
CA GLU A 190 -2.14 0.17 1.20
C GLU A 190 -0.74 0.75 1.25
N ILE A 191 0.21 0.00 0.73
CA ILE A 191 1.62 0.34 0.70
C ILE A 191 2.22 -0.10 -0.64
N PRO A 192 2.92 0.79 -1.38
CA PRO A 192 3.62 0.40 -2.59
C PRO A 192 4.65 -0.69 -2.30
N GLY A 193 4.58 -1.79 -3.05
CA GLY A 193 5.55 -2.85 -3.01
C GLY A 193 5.83 -3.38 -4.40
N LEU A 194 7.06 -3.85 -4.62
CA LEU A 194 7.39 -4.60 -5.82
C LEU A 194 7.02 -6.07 -5.62
N ASP A 195 6.10 -6.59 -6.41
CA ASP A 195 5.94 -8.04 -6.54
C ASP A 195 7.17 -8.59 -7.28
N VAL A 196 7.94 -9.45 -6.61
CA VAL A 196 9.25 -9.92 -7.10
C VAL A 196 9.10 -10.77 -8.36
N ARG A 197 7.99 -11.49 -8.51
CA ARG A 197 7.76 -12.42 -9.63
C ARG A 197 7.36 -11.68 -10.89
N SER A 198 6.39 -10.77 -10.77
CA SER A 198 5.86 -9.99 -11.88
C SER A 198 6.68 -8.74 -12.19
N LYS A 199 7.58 -8.33 -11.27
CA LYS A 199 8.41 -7.13 -11.34
C LYS A 199 7.60 -5.84 -11.47
N LYS A 200 6.35 -5.88 -11.02
CA LYS A 200 5.46 -4.73 -11.05
C LYS A 200 5.37 -4.14 -9.67
N TRP A 201 5.46 -2.81 -9.63
CA TRP A 201 5.06 -2.05 -8.46
C TRP A 201 3.54 -2.06 -8.36
N ILE A 202 3.04 -2.54 -7.23
CA ILE A 202 1.62 -2.65 -6.92
C ILE A 202 1.34 -2.09 -5.53
N ASP A 203 0.11 -1.65 -5.30
CA ASP A 203 -0.35 -1.23 -3.99
C ASP A 203 -0.75 -2.48 -3.19
N LEU A 204 0.16 -2.93 -2.31
CA LEU A 204 -0.07 -4.07 -1.44
C LEU A 204 -1.04 -3.66 -0.33
N LYS A 205 -2.06 -4.49 -0.06
CA LYS A 205 -2.88 -4.32 1.14
C LYS A 205 -2.02 -4.56 2.37
N THR A 206 -1.83 -3.55 3.21
CA THR A 206 -1.01 -3.65 4.42
C THR A 206 -1.46 -4.81 5.32
N ASP A 207 -2.76 -5.04 5.38
CA ASP A 207 -3.39 -6.11 6.18
C ASP A 207 -3.02 -7.53 5.74
N ARG A 208 -2.51 -7.68 4.51
CA ARG A 208 -2.12 -8.97 3.90
C ARG A 208 -0.60 -9.18 3.89
N ILE A 209 0.15 -8.25 4.45
CA ILE A 209 1.59 -8.37 4.60
C ILE A 209 1.89 -9.22 5.83
N ARG A 210 2.77 -10.20 5.65
CA ARG A 210 3.28 -11.04 6.72
C ARG A 210 4.79 -10.87 6.81
N ASP A 211 5.28 -11.00 8.03
CA ASP A 211 6.71 -11.12 8.26
C ASP A 211 7.18 -12.45 7.67
N LEU A 212 8.21 -12.39 6.82
CA LEU A 212 9.02 -13.58 6.55
C LEU A 212 9.81 -13.84 7.84
N GLU A 213 9.49 -14.92 8.55
CA GLU A 213 10.32 -15.41 9.64
C GLU A 213 11.74 -15.61 9.10
N SER A 214 12.63 -14.71 9.48
CA SER A 214 14.04 -14.78 9.14
C SER A 214 14.69 -15.72 10.15
N GLU A 215 14.84 -16.99 9.78
CA GLU A 215 16.01 -17.71 10.27
C GLU A 215 17.24 -17.10 9.58
N MET A 216 17.88 -16.20 10.32
CA MET A 216 19.23 -15.67 10.10
C MET A 216 19.45 -14.92 8.78
N ALA A 217 19.35 -13.59 8.86
CA ALA A 217 20.13 -12.70 8.02
C ALA A 217 21.62 -12.87 8.37
N THR A 218 22.32 -13.76 7.66
CA THR A 218 23.77 -13.88 7.77
C THR A 218 24.46 -12.81 6.93
N ASP A 219 25.37 -12.11 7.63
CA ASP A 219 26.53 -11.37 7.16
C ASP A 219 26.36 -10.13 6.26
N LEU A 220 26.18 -9.00 6.93
CA LEU A 220 26.76 -7.72 6.54
C LEU A 220 28.19 -7.62 7.12
N ILE A 221 29.19 -8.20 6.46
CA ILE A 221 30.59 -7.79 6.67
C ILE A 221 30.88 -6.68 5.66
N GLY A 222 31.04 -5.46 6.18
CA GLY A 222 31.49 -4.31 5.41
C GLY A 222 32.91 -4.50 4.87
N ASN A 223 33.14 -3.96 3.68
CA ASN A 223 34.46 -3.79 3.04
C ASN A 223 35.05 -4.97 2.26
N LYS A 224 34.27 -5.60 1.37
CA LYS A 224 34.84 -6.17 0.15
C LYS A 224 33.96 -5.85 -1.06
N GLY A 225 34.53 -5.04 -1.96
CA GLY A 225 34.02 -4.90 -3.31
C GLY A 225 34.10 -6.24 -4.04
N ASN A 226 33.05 -6.49 -4.82
CA ASN A 226 32.98 -7.23 -6.09
C ASN A 226 31.70 -8.06 -6.09
N GLY A 227 30.65 -7.49 -6.69
CA GLY A 227 29.49 -8.29 -7.07
C GLY A 227 29.96 -9.51 -7.84
N LEU A 228 29.40 -10.68 -7.52
CA LEU A 228 29.76 -11.93 -8.15
C LEU A 228 28.94 -12.06 -9.44
N ILE A 229 29.60 -11.96 -10.59
CA ILE A 229 28.99 -12.21 -11.90
C ILE A 229 29.31 -13.66 -12.28
N MET A 230 28.28 -14.46 -12.51
CA MET A 230 28.40 -15.84 -13.00
C MET A 230 27.80 -15.92 -14.40
N LEU A 231 28.55 -16.53 -15.33
CA LEU A 231 28.05 -16.91 -16.65
C LEU A 231 27.83 -18.42 -16.67
N LEU A 232 26.57 -18.85 -16.79
CA LEU A 232 26.22 -20.26 -16.94
C LEU A 232 25.98 -20.55 -18.42
N TYR A 233 26.84 -21.36 -19.05
CA TYR A 233 26.74 -21.75 -20.46
C TYR A 233 26.64 -23.27 -20.59
N GLY A 234 25.87 -23.72 -21.59
CA GLY A 234 25.73 -25.15 -21.93
C GLY A 234 24.45 -25.45 -22.70
N PRO A 235 24.26 -26.68 -23.19
CA PRO A 235 23.05 -27.11 -23.92
C PRO A 235 21.74 -26.81 -23.17
N PRO A 236 20.60 -26.70 -23.87
CA PRO A 236 19.29 -26.59 -23.21
C PRO A 236 19.04 -27.82 -22.32
N GLY A 237 18.41 -27.61 -21.16
CA GLY A 237 18.11 -28.68 -20.21
C GLY A 237 19.20 -29.02 -19.20
N THR A 238 20.35 -28.33 -19.19
CA THR A 238 21.43 -28.58 -18.20
C THR A 238 21.22 -27.93 -16.82
N GLY A 239 20.05 -27.34 -16.57
CA GLY A 239 19.71 -26.79 -15.26
C GLY A 239 20.32 -25.42 -14.92
N LYS A 240 20.67 -24.60 -15.93
CA LYS A 240 21.25 -23.26 -15.73
C LYS A 240 20.34 -22.34 -14.88
N THR A 241 19.09 -22.17 -15.31
CA THR A 241 18.08 -21.38 -14.59
C THR A 241 17.83 -21.95 -13.19
N PHE A 242 17.67 -23.27 -13.06
CA PHE A 242 17.54 -23.94 -11.77
C PHE A 242 18.73 -23.70 -10.84
N THR A 243 19.96 -23.64 -11.38
CA THR A 243 21.14 -23.34 -10.57
C THR A 243 21.08 -21.93 -9.98
N ALA A 244 20.63 -20.94 -10.75
CA ALA A 244 20.45 -19.58 -10.26
C ALA A 244 19.35 -19.48 -9.19
N GLU A 245 18.24 -20.21 -9.36
CA GLU A 245 17.18 -20.34 -8.36
C GLU A 245 17.70 -20.96 -7.06
N SER A 246 18.44 -22.08 -7.15
CA SER A 246 19.07 -22.72 -6.00
C SER A 246 20.08 -21.81 -5.31
N VAL A 247 20.89 -21.04 -6.05
CA VAL A 247 21.83 -20.07 -5.46
C VAL A 247 21.07 -19.00 -4.68
N ALA A 248 19.98 -18.45 -5.23
CA ALA A 248 19.17 -17.45 -4.54
C ALA A 248 18.52 -18.02 -3.27
N GLU A 249 18.02 -19.26 -3.34
CA GLU A 249 17.44 -19.97 -2.22
C GLU A 249 18.46 -20.23 -1.10
N ILE A 250 19.62 -20.81 -1.44
CA ILE A 250 20.71 -21.09 -0.50
C ILE A 250 21.24 -19.78 0.12
N ALA A 251 21.39 -18.73 -0.68
CA ALA A 251 21.82 -17.42 -0.21
C ALA A 251 20.74 -16.67 0.58
N LYS A 252 19.51 -17.20 0.66
CA LYS A 252 18.34 -16.55 1.27
C LYS A 252 18.11 -15.13 0.72
N LYS A 253 18.37 -14.94 -0.57
CA LYS A 253 18.24 -13.66 -1.27
C LYS A 253 17.09 -13.74 -2.28
N PRO A 254 16.37 -12.62 -2.55
CA PRO A 254 15.41 -12.61 -3.63
C PRO A 254 16.10 -12.96 -4.96
N LEU A 255 15.39 -13.65 -5.86
CA LEU A 255 15.82 -13.82 -7.25
C LEU A 255 15.08 -12.82 -8.12
N TYR A 256 15.81 -11.94 -8.79
CA TYR A 256 15.28 -11.02 -9.79
C TYR A 256 15.69 -11.51 -11.18
N ALA A 257 14.89 -12.39 -11.76
CA ALA A 257 15.14 -13.01 -13.05
C ALA A 257 14.62 -12.15 -14.19
N VAL A 258 15.47 -11.65 -15.06
CA VAL A 258 15.18 -10.82 -16.24
C VAL A 258 15.28 -11.66 -17.50
N THR A 259 14.27 -11.60 -18.35
CA THR A 259 14.27 -12.30 -19.65
C THR A 259 14.48 -11.29 -20.79
N CYS A 260 14.91 -11.77 -21.95
CA CYS A 260 15.08 -10.95 -23.15
C CYS A 260 13.83 -10.15 -23.55
N GLY A 261 12.64 -10.69 -23.27
CA GLY A 261 11.37 -10.00 -23.52
C GLY A 261 11.14 -8.74 -22.66
N ASP A 262 11.82 -8.63 -21.50
CA ASP A 262 11.60 -7.53 -20.56
C ASP A 262 12.43 -6.27 -20.88
N ILE A 263 13.51 -6.40 -21.65
CA ILE A 263 14.58 -5.39 -21.78
C ILE A 263 14.29 -4.39 -22.92
N GLY A 264 13.43 -4.76 -23.88
CA GLY A 264 13.11 -3.95 -25.06
C GLY A 264 14.11 -4.12 -26.21
N THR A 265 13.80 -3.52 -27.37
CA THR A 265 14.58 -3.70 -28.61
C THR A 265 15.47 -2.50 -28.98
N LYS A 266 15.32 -1.37 -28.29
CA LYS A 266 16.09 -0.15 -28.55
C LYS A 266 17.25 -0.02 -27.55
N PRO A 267 18.48 0.31 -27.99
CA PRO A 267 19.65 0.42 -27.11
C PRO A 267 19.44 1.32 -25.89
N GLU A 268 18.77 2.47 -26.05
CA GLU A 268 18.56 3.42 -24.94
C GLU A 268 17.55 2.89 -23.90
N GLN A 269 16.63 2.02 -24.32
CA GLN A 269 15.68 1.35 -23.44
C GLN A 269 16.36 0.22 -22.67
N VAL A 270 17.17 -0.58 -23.38
CA VAL A 270 17.99 -1.66 -22.82
C VAL A 270 18.90 -1.12 -21.72
N GLU A 271 19.63 -0.04 -22.00
CA GLU A 271 20.56 0.57 -21.04
C GLU A 271 19.84 1.06 -19.78
N LYS A 272 18.78 1.86 -19.94
CA LYS A 272 17.99 2.37 -18.79
C LYS A 272 17.37 1.26 -17.97
N TYR A 273 16.88 0.22 -18.64
CA TYR A 273 16.29 -0.93 -17.99
C TYR A 273 17.35 -1.71 -17.21
N LEU A 274 18.47 -2.09 -17.82
CA LEU A 274 19.56 -2.80 -17.14
C LEU A 274 20.17 -1.98 -15.99
N GLN A 275 20.33 -0.66 -16.15
CA GLN A 275 20.73 0.23 -15.05
C GLN A 275 19.74 0.13 -13.88
N SER A 276 18.44 0.14 -14.15
CA SER A 276 17.40 -0.03 -13.12
C SER A 276 17.48 -1.42 -12.48
N VAL A 277 17.66 -2.48 -13.27
CA VAL A 277 17.81 -3.85 -12.76
C VAL A 277 19.02 -4.00 -11.85
N PHE A 278 20.19 -3.49 -12.26
CA PHE A 278 21.41 -3.59 -11.42
C PHE A 278 21.31 -2.71 -10.17
N TYR A 279 20.65 -1.55 -10.29
CA TYR A 279 20.34 -0.71 -9.13
C TYR A 279 19.46 -1.44 -8.13
N LEU A 280 18.36 -2.05 -8.59
CA LEU A 280 17.49 -2.89 -7.79
C LEU A 280 18.23 -4.10 -7.20
N GLY A 281 19.09 -4.75 -7.99
CA GLY A 281 19.96 -5.85 -7.58
C GLY A 281 20.83 -5.49 -6.38
N LYS A 282 21.49 -4.33 -6.47
CA LYS A 282 22.34 -3.79 -5.41
C LYS A 282 21.52 -3.41 -4.17
N ILE A 283 20.40 -2.72 -4.35
CA ILE A 283 19.59 -2.21 -3.23
C ILE A 283 18.90 -3.35 -2.49
N TRP A 284 18.29 -4.30 -3.19
CA TRP A 284 17.60 -5.41 -2.57
C TRP A 284 18.53 -6.53 -2.11
N ASN A 285 19.84 -6.37 -2.35
CA ASN A 285 20.84 -7.39 -2.05
C ASN A 285 20.40 -8.75 -2.63
N CYS A 286 19.95 -8.76 -3.89
CA CYS A 286 19.30 -9.89 -4.52
C CYS A 286 20.22 -10.57 -5.56
N VAL A 287 19.88 -11.79 -5.95
CA VAL A 287 20.49 -12.45 -7.10
C VAL A 287 19.77 -11.94 -8.35
N VAL A 288 20.50 -11.30 -9.26
CA VAL A 288 19.97 -10.91 -10.57
C VAL A 288 20.33 -12.01 -11.56
N LEU A 289 19.33 -12.61 -12.18
CA LEU A 289 19.51 -13.57 -13.28
C LEU A 289 19.16 -12.84 -14.58
N LEU A 290 20.08 -12.82 -15.55
CA LEU A 290 19.79 -12.42 -16.92
C LEU A 290 19.66 -13.71 -17.74
N ASP A 291 18.42 -14.11 -18.04
CA ASP A 291 18.13 -15.33 -18.80
C ASP A 291 18.13 -15.04 -20.31
N GLU A 292 18.58 -16.00 -21.11
CA GLU A 292 18.73 -15.91 -22.58
C GLU A 292 19.63 -14.75 -23.07
N ALA A 293 20.62 -14.34 -22.27
CA ALA A 293 21.46 -13.17 -22.53
C ALA A 293 22.30 -13.23 -23.83
N GLU A 294 22.39 -14.39 -24.49
CA GLU A 294 23.04 -14.55 -25.80
C GLU A 294 22.56 -13.54 -26.85
N VAL A 295 21.29 -13.14 -26.81
CA VAL A 295 20.70 -12.15 -27.73
C VAL A 295 21.40 -10.78 -27.65
N PHE A 296 21.97 -10.44 -26.49
CA PHE A 296 22.68 -9.17 -26.28
C PHE A 296 24.19 -9.28 -26.53
N LEU A 297 24.74 -10.50 -26.60
CA LEU A 297 26.17 -10.74 -26.76
C LEU A 297 26.58 -10.88 -28.25
N GLU A 298 25.62 -10.90 -29.18
CA GLU A 298 25.86 -11.27 -30.58
C GLU A 298 26.43 -10.15 -31.49
N HIS A 299 26.94 -9.04 -30.93
CA HIS A 299 27.54 -7.96 -31.72
C HIS A 299 28.86 -7.42 -31.14
N ALA A 300 29.91 -8.24 -31.16
CA ALA A 300 31.29 -7.78 -31.19
C ALA A 300 31.93 -8.22 -32.52
N PRO A 301 31.96 -7.36 -33.56
CA PRO A 301 32.78 -7.61 -34.75
C PRO A 301 34.28 -7.61 -34.44
#